data_AF-A0A0N1MSK2-F1
#
_entry.id   AF-A0A0N1MSK2-F1
#
_cell.length_a   1.000
_cell.length_b   1.000
_cell.length_c   1.000
_cell.angle_alpha   90.00
_cell.angle_beta   90.00
_cell.angle_gamma   90.00
#
_symmetry.space_group_name_H-M   'P 1'
#
loop_
_entity.id
_entity.type
_entity.pdbx_description
1 polymer ?
#
loop_
_entity_poly.entity_id
_entity_poly.type
_entity_poly.pdbx_seq_one_letter_code
_entity_poly.pdbx_strand_id
1 'polypeptide(L)'
;MTEPLPTIAQIAAEEYRLRVSSADRKVAMGVLSQDRADALIAPWQSIALLSWAAVPELAFPLAEARRAIVHYPGGGKPAVHDHLIDEDLARVLLAGDICGPNVWGPTLSKARDAALAKATTPEKIDRARNLCRLARALEVPLTLASCTPPTVARPERKAA
;
A
#
# COMPACT_ATOMS: atom_id res chain seq x y z
N MET A 1 -2.86 -16.45 24.85
CA MET A 1 -1.73 -15.67 24.28
C MET A 1 -2.30 -14.89 23.12
N THR A 2 -2.40 -13.57 23.22
CA THR A 2 -2.92 -12.71 22.15
C THR A 2 -1.80 -12.52 21.12
N GLU A 3 -2.08 -12.82 19.85
CA GLU A 3 -1.11 -12.53 18.79
C GLU A 3 -0.82 -11.02 18.73
N PRO A 4 0.43 -10.62 18.45
CA PRO A 4 0.79 -9.21 18.32
C PRO A 4 0.03 -8.57 17.15
N LEU A 5 -0.43 -7.33 17.36
CA LEU A 5 -1.10 -6.56 16.29
C LEU A 5 -0.16 -6.38 15.09
N PRO A 6 -0.66 -6.47 13.84
CA PRO A 6 0.17 -6.33 12.67
C PRO A 6 0.79 -4.93 12.60
N THR A 7 2.03 -4.82 12.14
CA THR A 7 2.73 -3.54 11.94
C THR A 7 2.19 -2.80 10.71
N ILE A 8 2.48 -1.51 10.58
CA ILE A 8 2.08 -0.71 9.40
C ILE A 8 2.67 -1.30 8.11
N ALA A 9 3.93 -1.70 8.14
CA ALA A 9 4.60 -2.38 7.04
C ALA A 9 3.91 -3.69 6.63
N GLN A 10 3.49 -4.50 7.62
CA GLN A 10 2.76 -5.75 7.37
C GLN A 10 1.39 -5.50 6.74
N ILE A 11 0.64 -4.51 7.25
CA ILE A 11 -0.66 -4.12 6.71
C ILE A 11 -0.52 -3.67 5.26
N ALA A 12 0.45 -2.81 4.97
CA ALA A 12 0.67 -2.30 3.62
C ALA A 12 1.09 -3.42 2.64
N ALA A 13 1.95 -4.34 3.07
CA ALA A 13 2.33 -5.52 2.27
C ALA A 13 1.13 -6.43 1.97
N GLU A 14 0.26 -6.65 2.94
CA GLU A 14 -0.96 -7.46 2.76
C GLU A 14 -1.95 -6.79 1.81
N GLU A 15 -2.25 -5.50 1.99
CA GLU A 15 -3.12 -4.77 1.07
C GLU A 15 -2.55 -4.73 -0.34
N TYR A 16 -1.24 -4.52 -0.52
CA TYR A 16 -0.59 -4.62 -1.82
C TYR A 16 -0.84 -5.98 -2.49
N ARG A 17 -0.54 -7.09 -1.79
CA ARG A 17 -0.74 -8.46 -2.31
C ARG A 17 -2.20 -8.75 -2.68
N LEU A 18 -3.14 -8.29 -1.87
CA LEU A 18 -4.58 -8.42 -2.16
C LEU A 18 -4.97 -7.69 -3.45
N ARG A 19 -4.38 -6.51 -3.71
CA ARG A 19 -4.66 -5.72 -4.92
C ARG A 19 -4.04 -6.32 -6.16
N VAL A 20 -2.79 -6.79 -6.07
CA VAL A 20 -2.12 -7.55 -7.14
C VAL A 20 -2.94 -8.79 -7.49
N SER A 21 -3.22 -9.66 -6.52
CA SER A 21 -4.00 -10.89 -6.75
C SER A 21 -5.38 -10.60 -7.35
N SER A 22 -6.05 -9.53 -6.92
CA SER A 22 -7.33 -9.13 -7.51
C SER A 22 -7.20 -8.60 -8.93
N ALA A 23 -6.13 -7.87 -9.25
CA ALA A 23 -5.90 -7.31 -10.58
C ALA A 23 -5.50 -8.41 -11.56
N ASP A 24 -4.57 -9.29 -11.19
CA ASP A 24 -4.13 -10.43 -11.98
C ASP A 24 -5.31 -11.34 -12.35
N ARG A 25 -6.19 -11.61 -11.38
CA ARG A 25 -7.41 -12.39 -11.65
C ARG A 25 -8.28 -11.71 -12.71
N LYS A 26 -8.43 -10.39 -12.66
CA LYS A 26 -9.23 -9.64 -13.64
C LYS A 26 -8.58 -9.62 -15.02
N VAL A 27 -7.25 -9.55 -15.09
CA VAL A 27 -6.50 -9.67 -16.35
C VAL A 27 -6.67 -11.06 -16.94
N ALA A 28 -6.50 -12.11 -16.12
CA ALA A 28 -6.67 -13.50 -16.56
C ALA A 28 -8.09 -13.79 -17.07
N MET A 29 -9.11 -13.13 -16.51
CA MET A 29 -10.50 -13.21 -16.97
C MET A 29 -10.81 -12.32 -18.19
N GLY A 30 -9.85 -11.55 -18.72
CA GLY A 30 -10.06 -10.62 -19.82
C GLY A 30 -10.92 -9.39 -19.48
N VAL A 31 -11.21 -9.17 -18.20
CA VAL A 31 -12.01 -8.03 -17.71
C VAL A 31 -11.20 -6.73 -17.73
N LEU A 32 -9.87 -6.85 -17.66
CA LEU A 32 -8.95 -5.74 -17.54
C LEU A 32 -7.71 -5.99 -18.42
N SER A 33 -7.16 -4.94 -19.03
CA SER A 33 -5.84 -5.02 -19.67
C SER A 33 -4.73 -4.95 -18.62
N GLN A 34 -3.52 -5.42 -18.97
CA GLN A 34 -2.35 -5.34 -18.08
C GLN A 34 -2.04 -3.89 -17.67
N ASP A 35 -1.99 -2.95 -18.63
CA ASP A 35 -1.73 -1.54 -18.33
C ASP A 35 -2.71 -0.94 -17.31
N ARG A 36 -3.98 -1.36 -17.37
CA ARG A 36 -5.00 -0.94 -16.40
C ARG A 36 -4.82 -1.62 -15.05
N ALA A 37 -4.29 -2.85 -15.00
CA ALA A 37 -3.97 -3.53 -13.74
C ALA A 37 -2.84 -2.78 -13.05
N ASP A 38 -1.78 -2.48 -13.80
CA ASP A 38 -0.62 -1.77 -13.31
C ASP A 38 -1.01 -0.39 -12.77
N ALA A 39 -1.86 0.35 -13.50
CA ALA A 39 -2.38 1.64 -13.04
C ALA A 39 -3.23 1.52 -11.75
N LEU A 40 -3.97 0.41 -11.56
CA LEU A 40 -4.72 0.15 -10.32
C LEU A 40 -3.82 -0.25 -9.15
N ILE A 41 -2.67 -0.87 -9.43
CA ILE A 41 -1.70 -1.34 -8.45
C ILE A 41 -0.74 -0.22 -8.03
N ALA A 42 -0.38 0.70 -8.93
CA ALA A 42 0.60 1.76 -8.69
C ALA A 42 0.39 2.56 -7.39
N PRO A 43 -0.84 3.01 -7.03
CA PRO A 43 -1.09 3.65 -5.73
C PRO A 43 -0.65 2.79 -4.54
N TRP A 44 -0.85 1.47 -4.61
CA TRP A 44 -0.53 0.53 -3.54
C TRP A 44 0.95 0.21 -3.47
N GLN A 45 1.69 0.31 -4.58
CA GLN A 45 3.15 0.25 -4.58
C GLN A 45 3.75 1.46 -3.85
N SER A 46 3.27 2.68 -4.13
CA SER A 46 3.72 3.88 -3.42
C SER A 46 3.38 3.80 -1.92
N ILE A 47 2.17 3.36 -1.56
CA ILE A 47 1.78 3.13 -0.16
C ILE A 47 2.70 2.10 0.51
N ALA A 48 3.03 0.99 -0.17
CA ALA A 48 3.93 -0.03 0.33
C ALA A 48 5.35 0.52 0.59
N LEU A 49 5.89 1.32 -0.32
CA LEU A 49 7.20 1.97 -0.17
C LEU A 49 7.24 2.92 1.03
N LEU A 50 6.27 3.82 1.12
CA LEU A 50 6.17 4.81 2.20
C LEU A 50 5.90 4.18 3.58
N SER A 51 5.28 2.99 3.58
CA SER A 51 4.98 2.23 4.79
C SER A 51 6.07 1.22 5.16
N TRP A 52 7.21 1.22 4.46
CA TRP A 52 8.31 0.30 4.71
C TRP A 52 7.93 -1.18 4.57
N ALA A 53 6.96 -1.47 3.72
CA ALA A 53 6.54 -2.82 3.45
C ALA A 53 7.65 -3.61 2.75
N ALA A 54 7.85 -4.85 3.20
CA ALA A 54 8.70 -5.82 2.51
C ALA A 54 7.92 -6.42 1.34
N VAL A 55 8.09 -5.82 0.16
CA VAL A 55 7.48 -6.25 -1.11
C VAL A 55 8.61 -6.64 -2.07
N PRO A 56 8.81 -7.95 -2.33
CA PRO A 56 9.91 -8.44 -3.17
C PRO A 56 9.98 -7.79 -4.56
N GLU A 57 8.82 -7.53 -5.16
CA GLU A 57 8.67 -6.92 -6.49
C GLU A 57 9.21 -5.48 -6.52
N LEU A 58 9.30 -4.81 -5.37
CA LEU A 58 9.82 -3.45 -5.24
C LEU A 58 11.30 -3.41 -4.84
N ALA A 59 11.92 -4.56 -4.54
CA ALA A 59 13.32 -4.61 -4.09
C ALA A 59 14.30 -4.16 -5.18
N PHE A 60 14.11 -4.62 -6.42
CA PHE A 60 14.96 -4.22 -7.54
C PHE A 60 14.77 -2.73 -7.92
N PRO A 61 13.53 -2.24 -8.14
CA PRO A 61 13.30 -0.80 -8.35
C PRO A 61 13.88 0.09 -7.25
N LEU A 62 13.78 -0.32 -5.98
CA LEU A 62 14.34 0.42 -4.86
C LEU A 62 15.87 0.43 -4.88
N ALA A 63 16.51 -0.71 -5.19
CA ALA A 63 17.96 -0.79 -5.33
C ALA A 63 18.48 0.12 -6.47
N GLU A 64 17.75 0.21 -7.57
CA GLU A 64 18.07 1.10 -8.68
C GLU A 64 17.84 2.57 -8.33
N ALA A 65 16.73 2.91 -7.66
CA ALA A 65 16.47 4.26 -7.17
C ALA A 65 17.59 4.75 -6.24
N ARG A 66 18.21 3.83 -5.48
CA ARG A 66 19.35 4.15 -4.62
C ARG A 66 20.63 4.55 -5.38
N ARG A 67 20.74 4.26 -6.66
CA ARG A 67 21.94 4.47 -7.50
C ARG A 67 21.90 5.77 -8.33
N ALA A 68 21.27 6.82 -7.80
CA ALA A 68 20.99 8.06 -8.53
C ALA A 68 22.22 8.82 -9.04
N ILE A 69 23.39 8.71 -8.38
CA ILE A 69 24.62 9.40 -8.82
C ILE A 69 25.46 8.44 -9.64
N VAL A 70 25.59 8.73 -10.94
CA VAL A 70 26.40 7.98 -11.89
C VAL A 70 27.59 8.83 -12.30
N HIS A 71 28.79 8.39 -11.92
CA HIS A 71 30.06 8.92 -12.42
C HIS A 71 30.49 8.12 -13.65
N TYR A 72 30.82 8.83 -14.74
CA TYR A 72 31.40 8.23 -15.94
C TYR A 72 32.89 8.59 -15.99
N PRO A 73 33.77 7.73 -15.45
CA PRO A 73 35.20 7.95 -15.59
C PRO A 73 35.53 7.73 -17.06
N GLY A 74 35.94 8.77 -17.79
CA GLY A 74 36.19 8.70 -19.22
C GLY A 74 37.14 7.57 -19.66
N GLY A 75 37.20 7.31 -20.97
CA GLY A 75 38.09 6.30 -21.56
C GLY A 75 37.52 4.89 -21.64
N GLY A 76 36.19 4.74 -21.77
CA GLY A 76 35.52 3.45 -21.95
C GLY A 76 35.38 2.61 -20.69
N LYS A 77 35.63 3.19 -19.51
CA LYS A 77 35.44 2.53 -18.22
C LYS A 77 33.94 2.47 -17.87
N PRO A 78 33.50 1.43 -17.14
CA PRO A 78 32.12 1.30 -16.71
C PRO A 78 31.70 2.44 -15.80
N ALA A 79 30.40 2.74 -15.80
CA ALA A 79 29.78 3.68 -14.88
C ALA A 79 30.07 3.28 -13.42
N VAL A 80 30.47 4.25 -12.60
CA VAL A 80 30.75 4.08 -11.17
C VAL A 80 29.68 4.82 -10.38
N HIS A 81 29.12 4.16 -9.37
CA HIS A 81 28.14 4.77 -8.47
C HIS A 81 28.85 5.23 -7.20
N ASP A 82 29.18 6.52 -7.12
CA ASP A 82 30.02 7.07 -6.05
C ASP A 82 29.30 7.14 -4.70
N HIS A 83 27.99 7.40 -4.70
CA HIS A 83 27.18 7.52 -3.49
C HIS A 83 25.80 6.91 -3.68
N LEU A 84 25.45 5.95 -2.81
CA LEU A 84 24.08 5.46 -2.70
C LEU A 84 23.28 6.48 -1.89
N ILE A 85 22.10 6.86 -2.39
CA ILE A 85 21.17 7.62 -1.57
C ILE A 85 20.65 6.71 -0.44
N ASP A 86 20.29 7.37 0.67
CA ASP A 86 19.66 6.72 1.81
C ASP A 86 18.36 6.01 1.39
N GLU A 87 18.07 4.88 2.05
CA GLU A 87 16.90 4.07 1.67
C GLU A 87 15.58 4.80 1.90
N ASP A 88 15.48 5.62 2.95
CA ASP A 88 14.29 6.41 3.28
C ASP A 88 13.98 7.37 2.13
N LEU A 89 15.02 8.09 1.69
CA LEU A 89 14.91 9.03 0.59
C LEU A 89 14.59 8.29 -0.73
N ALA A 90 15.23 7.16 -1.00
CA ALA A 90 14.96 6.36 -2.20
C ALA A 90 13.52 5.87 -2.26
N ARG A 91 12.96 5.41 -1.13
CA ARG A 91 11.55 5.00 -1.03
C ARG A 91 10.61 6.15 -1.33
N VAL A 92 10.87 7.34 -0.79
CA VAL A 92 10.04 8.53 -1.02
C VAL A 92 10.08 8.96 -2.49
N LEU A 93 11.27 9.03 -3.09
CA LEU A 93 11.44 9.40 -4.50
C LEU A 93 10.76 8.38 -5.42
N LEU A 94 11.05 7.09 -5.24
CA LEU A 94 10.45 6.02 -6.04
C LEU A 94 8.92 5.98 -5.87
N ALA A 95 8.40 6.20 -4.66
CA ALA A 95 6.96 6.28 -4.43
C ALA A 95 6.35 7.43 -5.23
N GLY A 96 6.99 8.60 -5.27
CA GLY A 96 6.57 9.76 -6.05
C GLY A 96 6.57 9.51 -7.56
N ASP A 97 7.60 8.81 -8.06
CA ASP A 97 7.74 8.46 -9.47
C ASP A 97 6.69 7.43 -9.93
N ILE A 98 6.37 6.45 -9.09
CA ILE A 98 5.34 5.44 -9.38
C ILE A 98 3.94 6.06 -9.36
N CYS A 99 3.62 6.81 -8.30
CA CYS A 99 2.31 7.39 -8.10
C CYS A 99 2.38 8.54 -7.09
N GLY A 100 2.04 9.75 -7.52
CA GLY A 100 2.08 10.93 -6.66
C GLY A 100 1.03 10.95 -5.54
N PRO A 101 1.22 11.78 -4.49
CA PRO A 101 0.31 11.89 -3.34
C PRO A 101 -1.12 12.26 -3.69
N ASN A 102 -1.31 13.01 -4.78
CA ASN A 102 -2.63 13.38 -5.30
C ASN A 102 -3.45 12.18 -5.80
N VAL A 103 -2.82 11.03 -6.01
CA VAL A 103 -3.50 9.82 -6.49
C VAL A 103 -3.52 8.74 -5.40
N TRP A 104 -2.39 8.43 -4.74
CA TRP A 104 -2.39 7.38 -3.73
C TRP A 104 -3.15 7.76 -2.46
N GLY A 105 -3.09 9.03 -2.03
CA GLY A 105 -3.79 9.51 -0.84
C GLY A 105 -5.31 9.34 -0.95
N PRO A 106 -5.95 9.88 -2.00
CA PRO A 106 -7.38 9.67 -2.26
C PRO A 106 -7.74 8.19 -2.46
N THR A 107 -6.85 7.40 -3.08
CA THR A 107 -7.07 5.96 -3.27
C THR A 107 -7.14 5.22 -1.93
N LEU A 108 -6.24 5.52 -1.00
CA LEU A 108 -6.25 4.96 0.35
C LEU A 108 -7.50 5.41 1.12
N SER A 109 -7.84 6.69 1.06
CA SER A 109 -9.06 7.24 1.69
C SER A 109 -10.32 6.51 1.21
N LYS A 110 -10.48 6.39 -0.12
CA LYS A 110 -11.61 5.68 -0.74
C LYS A 110 -11.64 4.19 -0.36
N ALA A 111 -10.49 3.54 -0.29
CA ALA A 111 -10.40 2.14 0.11
C ALA A 111 -10.79 1.93 1.57
N ARG A 112 -10.34 2.81 2.48
CA ARG A 112 -10.72 2.83 3.88
C ARG A 112 -12.23 3.01 4.03
N ASP A 113 -12.79 4.03 3.40
CA ASP A 113 -14.21 4.35 3.52
C ASP A 113 -15.10 3.21 2.97
N ALA A 114 -14.68 2.61 1.85
CA ALA A 114 -15.35 1.43 1.30
C ALA A 114 -15.25 0.20 2.21
N ALA A 115 -14.14 0.03 2.93
CA ALA A 115 -13.98 -1.06 3.90
C ALA A 115 -14.85 -0.84 5.13
N LEU A 116 -14.90 0.39 5.66
CA LEU A 116 -15.78 0.77 6.78
C LEU A 116 -17.25 0.53 6.45
N ALA A 117 -17.70 0.94 5.25
CA ALA A 117 -19.07 0.74 4.81
C ALA A 117 -19.47 -0.75 4.68
N LYS A 118 -18.49 -1.66 4.53
CA LYS A 118 -18.70 -3.09 4.34
C LYS A 118 -18.32 -3.93 5.55
N ALA A 119 -17.98 -3.30 6.68
CA ALA A 119 -17.45 -3.94 7.88
C ALA A 119 -18.53 -4.68 8.68
N THR A 120 -19.09 -5.75 8.10
CA THR A 120 -20.18 -6.54 8.69
C THR A 120 -19.73 -7.84 9.35
N THR A 121 -18.52 -8.32 9.04
CA THR A 121 -17.93 -9.54 9.65
C THR A 121 -16.65 -9.18 10.39
N PRO A 122 -16.23 -9.97 11.39
CA PRO A 122 -15.00 -9.72 12.15
C PRO A 122 -13.78 -9.44 11.27
N GLU A 123 -13.59 -10.22 10.20
CA GLU A 123 -12.46 -10.10 9.29
C GLU A 123 -12.51 -8.78 8.50
N LYS A 124 -13.72 -8.35 8.09
CA LYS A 124 -13.90 -7.06 7.39
C LYS A 124 -13.73 -5.88 8.33
N ILE A 125 -14.14 -6.02 9.59
CA ILE A 125 -13.90 -5.02 10.63
C ILE A 125 -12.39 -4.86 10.86
N ASP A 126 -11.65 -5.97 10.99
CA ASP A 126 -10.20 -5.93 11.20
C ASP A 126 -9.46 -5.32 10.00
N ARG A 127 -9.86 -5.68 8.78
CA ARG A 127 -9.35 -5.03 7.57
C ARG A 127 -9.63 -3.52 7.57
N ALA A 128 -10.85 -3.09 7.91
CA ALA A 128 -11.19 -1.67 7.97
C ALA A 128 -10.35 -0.94 9.04
N ARG A 129 -10.13 -1.54 10.22
CA ARG A 129 -9.23 -0.99 11.25
C ARG A 129 -7.80 -0.87 10.75
N ASN A 130 -7.29 -1.88 10.04
CA ASN A 130 -5.95 -1.86 9.48
C ASN A 130 -5.79 -0.75 8.44
N LEU A 131 -6.76 -0.55 7.55
CA LEU A 131 -6.76 0.57 6.61
C LEU A 131 -6.84 1.94 7.32
N CYS A 132 -7.56 2.06 8.43
CA CYS A 132 -7.54 3.28 9.26
C CYS A 132 -6.17 3.52 9.91
N ARG A 133 -5.50 2.47 10.40
CA ARG A 133 -4.13 2.57 10.95
C ARG A 133 -3.14 3.02 9.89
N LEU A 134 -3.23 2.44 8.69
CA LEU A 134 -2.40 2.81 7.55
C LEU A 134 -2.64 4.26 7.12
N ALA A 135 -3.91 4.70 7.03
CA ALA A 135 -4.26 6.08 6.71
C ALA A 135 -3.70 7.07 7.74
N ARG A 136 -3.75 6.74 9.04
CA ARG A 136 -3.13 7.56 10.11
C ARG A 136 -1.62 7.66 9.98
N ALA A 137 -0.95 6.53 9.71
CA ALA A 137 0.50 6.49 9.59
C ALA A 137 1.03 7.31 8.41
N LEU A 138 0.24 7.42 7.34
CA LEU A 138 0.56 8.19 6.14
C LEU A 138 -0.11 9.58 6.11
N GLU A 139 -0.62 10.04 7.25
CA GLU A 139 -1.26 11.36 7.41
C GLU A 139 -2.42 11.64 6.43
N VAL A 140 -3.10 10.58 5.97
CA VAL A 140 -4.28 10.71 5.10
C VAL A 140 -5.49 11.07 5.97
N PRO A 141 -6.21 12.18 5.65
CA PRO A 141 -7.31 12.67 6.48
C PRO A 141 -8.37 11.60 6.75
N LEU A 142 -8.75 11.49 8.03
CA LEU A 142 -9.78 10.58 8.51
C LEU A 142 -11.18 11.19 8.33
N THR A 143 -12.15 10.37 7.92
CA THR A 143 -13.56 10.77 7.79
C THR A 143 -14.33 10.49 9.08
N LEU A 144 -15.50 11.12 9.28
CA LEU A 144 -16.37 10.86 10.43
C LEU A 144 -16.72 9.37 10.60
N ALA A 145 -16.86 8.64 9.49
CA ALA A 145 -17.08 7.19 9.49
C ALA A 145 -15.95 6.41 10.18
N SER A 146 -14.70 6.89 10.09
CA SER A 146 -13.54 6.26 10.73
C SER A 146 -13.42 6.54 12.24
N CYS A 147 -14.20 7.50 12.75
CA CYS A 147 -14.30 7.84 14.17
C CYS A 147 -15.52 7.18 14.85
N THR A 148 -16.41 6.55 14.08
CA THR A 148 -17.63 5.94 14.60
C THR A 148 -17.37 4.46 14.91
N PRO A 149 -17.64 3.98 16.14
CA PRO A 149 -17.45 2.57 16.47
C PRO A 149 -18.37 1.69 15.60
N PRO A 150 -17.90 0.54 15.09
CA PRO A 150 -18.72 -0.32 14.24
C PRO A 150 -19.94 -0.81 15.02
N THR A 151 -21.13 -0.60 14.47
CA THR A 151 -22.38 -1.14 15.02
C THR A 151 -22.36 -2.66 14.81
N VAL A 152 -21.85 -3.40 15.79
CA VAL A 152 -21.98 -4.85 15.81
C VAL A 152 -23.47 -5.15 15.96
N ALA A 153 -24.09 -5.72 14.92
CA ALA A 153 -25.45 -6.23 15.01
C ALA A 153 -25.48 -7.26 16.14
N ARG A 154 -26.04 -6.86 17.29
CA ARG A 154 -26.20 -7.71 18.45
C ARG A 154 -27.19 -8.81 18.01
N PRO A 155 -26.83 -10.11 18.03
CA PRO A 155 -27.82 -11.14 17.78
C PRO A 155 -28.88 -11.00 18.87
N GLU A 156 -30.10 -10.68 18.46
CA GLU A 156 -31.24 -10.59 19.36
C GLU A 156 -31.33 -11.92 20.12
N ARG A 157 -31.18 -11.86 21.44
CA ARG A 157 -31.54 -12.99 22.29
C ARG A 157 -33.04 -13.20 22.10
N LYS A 158 -33.44 -14.21 21.31
CA LYS A 158 -34.77 -14.78 21.42
C LYS A 158 -34.89 -15.36 22.83
N ALA A 159 -35.57 -14.64 23.71
CA ALA A 159 -36.08 -15.21 24.94
C ALA A 159 -37.21 -16.18 24.55
N ALA A 160 -37.04 -17.44 24.97
CA ALA A 160 -38.02 -18.51 24.89
C ALA A 160 -39.11 -18.33 25.95
#